data_AF-A0A3M1H176-F1
#
_entry.id   AF-A0A3M1H176-F1
#
_cell.length_a   1.000
_cell.length_b   1.000
_cell.length_c   1.000
_cell.angle_alpha   90.00
_cell.angle_beta   90.00
_cell.angle_gamma   90.00
#
_symmetry.space_group_name_H-M   'P 1'
#
loop_
_entity.id
_entity.type
_entity.pdbx_description
1 polymer ?
#
loop_
_entity_poly.entity_id
_entity_poly.type
_entity_poly.pdbx_seq_one_letter_code
_entity_poly.pdbx_strand_id
1 'polypeptide(L)' 'VGRLRGRVHRACGRPLVVTYHPAYLLRTPDAKRKAWQDLQLAMRTLGLPVPTRSRR' A
#
# COMPACT_ATOMS: atom_id res chain seq x y z
N VAL A 1 1.59 6.13 -11.97
CA VAL A 1 1.51 5.55 -10.60
C VAL A 1 1.66 4.03 -10.56
N GLY A 2 0.89 3.25 -11.33
CA GLY A 2 0.87 1.77 -11.21
C GLY A 2 2.23 1.07 -11.23
N ARG A 3 3.16 1.47 -12.10
CA ARG A 3 4.50 0.87 -12.26
C ARG A 3 5.44 1.08 -11.04
N LEU A 4 5.15 2.06 -10.20
CA LEU A 4 5.96 2.37 -9.01
C LEU A 4 5.46 1.64 -7.76
N ARG A 5 4.25 1.08 -7.77
CA ARG A 5 3.68 0.37 -6.62
C ARG A 5 4.34 -0.99 -6.40
N GLY A 6 4.08 -1.61 -5.24
CA GLY A 6 4.54 -2.98 -4.93
C GLY A 6 6.01 -3.12 -4.52
N ARG A 7 6.73 -2.02 -4.31
CA ARG A 7 8.11 -2.01 -3.79
C ARG A 7 8.35 -0.78 -2.91
N VAL A 8 9.36 -0.88 -2.05
CA VAL A 8 9.81 0.23 -1.21
C VAL A 8 10.82 1.05 -2.01
N HIS A 9 10.63 2.36 -2.01
CA HIS A 9 11.53 3.35 -2.58
C HIS A 9 12.23 4.13 -1.46
N ARG A 10 13.20 4.96 -1.82
CA ARG A 10 13.80 5.93 -0.92
C ARG A 10 13.56 7.34 -1.44
N ALA A 11 13.11 8.22 -0.56
CA ALA A 11 12.98 9.65 -0.83
C ALA A 11 13.44 10.42 0.41
N CYS A 12 14.34 11.38 0.23
CA CYS A 12 14.88 12.19 1.32
C CYS A 12 15.39 11.36 2.52
N GLY A 13 16.09 10.26 2.23
CA GLY A 13 16.62 9.34 3.26
C GLY A 13 15.59 8.45 3.96
N ARG A 14 14.30 8.56 3.61
CA ARG A 14 13.20 7.81 4.25
C ARG A 14 12.61 6.75 3.32
N PRO A 15 12.10 5.63 3.87
CA PRO A 15 11.36 4.65 3.07
C PRO A 15 10.06 5.26 2.57
N LEU A 16 9.75 5.02 1.30
CA LEU A 16 8.56 5.53 0.61
C LEU A 16 7.82 4.36 -0.07
N VAL A 17 6.52 4.27 0.15
CA VAL A 17 5.65 3.32 -0.56
C VAL A 17 4.64 4.12 -1.38
N VAL A 18 4.57 3.84 -2.68
CA VAL A 18 3.62 4.48 -3.60
C VAL A 18 2.30 3.72 -3.57
N THR A 19 1.17 4.43 -3.54
CA THR A 19 -0.19 3.87 -3.61
C THR A 19 -1.11 4.74 -4.48
N TYR A 20 -2.38 4.36 -4.60
CA TYR A 20 -3.41 5.14 -5.30
C TYR A 20 -3.97 6.27 -4.43
N HIS A 21 -4.40 7.37 -5.07
CA HIS A 21 -5.11 8.44 -4.39
C HIS A 21 -6.50 7.97 -3.91
N PRO A 22 -7.00 8.35 -2.71
CA PRO A 22 -8.29 7.90 -2.21
C PRO A 22 -9.46 8.14 -3.17
N ALA A 23 -9.52 9.32 -3.80
CA ALA A 23 -10.55 9.64 -4.79
C ALA A 23 -10.57 8.69 -6.01
N TYR A 24 -9.42 8.13 -6.40
CA TYR A 24 -9.33 7.14 -7.47
C TYR A 24 -10.02 5.82 -7.07
N LEU A 25 -9.89 5.42 -5.81
CA LEU A 25 -10.50 4.18 -5.30
C LEU A 25 -12.03 4.24 -5.23
N LEU A 26 -12.62 5.44 -5.18
CA LEU A 26 -14.08 5.63 -5.25
C LEU A 26 -14.61 5.32 -6.65
N ARG A 27 -13.85 5.65 -7.70
CA ARG A 27 -14.22 5.42 -9.11
C ARG A 27 -13.83 4.03 -9.59
N THR A 28 -12.85 3.39 -8.96
CA THR A 28 -12.35 2.06 -9.33
C THR A 28 -12.22 1.17 -8.09
N PRO A 29 -13.32 0.56 -7.61
CA PRO A 29 -13.33 -0.25 -6.39
C PRO A 29 -12.34 -1.43 -6.42
N ASP A 30 -12.12 -2.04 -7.58
CA ASP A 30 -11.18 -3.18 -7.73
C ASP A 30 -9.72 -2.81 -7.38
N ALA A 31 -9.38 -1.53 -7.50
CA ALA A 31 -8.06 -1.04 -7.11
C ALA A 31 -7.85 -1.05 -5.58
N LYS A 32 -8.91 -1.19 -4.76
CA LYS A 32 -8.80 -1.24 -3.29
C LYS A 32 -7.93 -2.41 -2.82
N ARG A 33 -8.04 -3.59 -3.46
CA ARG A 33 -7.18 -4.74 -3.11
C ARG A 33 -5.71 -4.40 -3.29
N LYS A 34 -5.39 -3.71 -4.38
CA LYS A 34 -4.02 -3.29 -4.69
C LYS A 34 -3.54 -2.22 -3.70
N ALA A 35 -4.36 -1.21 -3.40
CA ALA A 35 -4.04 -0.19 -2.40
C ALA A 35 -3.80 -0.80 -1.01
N TRP A 36 -4.57 -1.83 -0.64
CA TRP A 36 -4.40 -2.56 0.61
C TRP A 36 -3.04 -3.27 0.69
N GLN A 37 -2.61 -3.90 -0.40
CA GLN A 37 -1.28 -4.53 -0.47
C GLN A 37 -0.14 -3.52 -0.25
N ASP A 38 -0.29 -2.28 -0.76
CA ASP A 38 0.71 -1.21 -0.52
C ASP A 38 0.73 -0.78 0.94
N LEU A 39 -0.43 -0.64 1.59
CA LEU A 39 -0.50 -0.30 3.01
C LEU A 39 0.15 -1.38 3.86
N GLN A 40 -0.12 -2.67 3.58
CA GLN A 40 0.56 -3.77 4.26
C GLN A 40 2.07 -3.75 4.03
N LEU A 41 2.54 -3.36 2.84
CA LEU A 41 3.97 -3.17 2.56
C LEU A 41 4.55 -2.04 3.40
N ALA A 42 3.86 -0.91 3.53
CA ALA A 42 4.28 0.19 4.39
C ALA A 42 4.36 -0.24 5.86
N MET A 43 3.37 -1.00 6.36
CA MET A 43 3.37 -1.55 7.72
C MET A 43 4.59 -2.45 7.97
N ARG A 44 4.87 -3.40 7.06
CA ARG A 44 6.09 -4.24 7.14
C ARG A 44 7.36 -3.40 7.17
N THR A 45 7.42 -2.36 6.34
CA THR A 45 8.58 -1.46 6.25
C THR A 45 8.82 -0.68 7.55
N LEU A 46 7.75 -0.39 8.29
CA LEU A 46 7.80 0.29 9.59
C LEU A 46 7.93 -0.68 10.78
N GLY A 47 8.00 -2.00 10.55
CA GLY A 47 8.01 -3.01 11.62
C GLY A 47 6.67 -3.15 12.36
N LEU A 48 5.57 -2.68 11.77
CA LEU A 48 4.23 -2.77 12.35
C LEU A 48 3.58 -4.12 12.06
N PRO A 49 2.73 -4.64 12.98
CA PRO A 49 2.01 -5.88 12.76
C PRO A 49 1.05 -5.76 11.57
N VAL A 50 1.16 -6.67 10.60
CA VAL A 50 0.24 -6.71 9.46
C VAL A 50 -0.99 -7.52 9.85
N PRO A 51 -2.22 -6.97 9.74
CA PRO A 51 -3.43 -7.72 10.03
C PRO A 51 -3.55 -8.92 9.11
N THR A 52 -3.60 -10.11 9.72
CA THR A 52 -3.96 -11.36 9.06
C THR A 52 -5.48 -11.41 8.93
N ARG A 53 -5.96 -11.90 7.78
CA ARG A 53 -7.40 -12.02 7.55
C ARG A 53 -7.94 -13.08 8.52
N SER A 54 -8.66 -12.63 9.55
CA SER A 54 -9.38 -13.54 10.45
C SER A 54 -10.37 -14.33 9.60
N ARG A 55 -10.21 -15.66 9.58
CA ARG A 55 -11.23 -16.56 9.05
C ARG A 55 -12.39 -16.52 10.04
N ARG A 56 -13.44 -15.77 9.71
CA ARG A 56 -14.79 -16.06 10.18
C ARG A 56 -15.47 -16.93 9.15
#